data_AF-A0A961B830-F1
#
_entry.id   AF-A0A961B830-F1
#
_cell.length_a   1.000
_cell.length_b   1.000
_cell.length_c   1.000
_cell.angle_alpha   90.00
_cell.angle_beta   90.00
_cell.angle_gamma   90.00
#
_symmetry.space_group_name_H-M   'P 1'
#
loop_
_entity.id
_entity.type
_entity.pdbx_description
1 polymer ?
#
loop_
_entity_poly.entity_id
_entity_poly.type
_entity_poly.pdbx_seq_one_letter_code
_entity_poly.pdbx_strand_id
1 'polypeptide(L)'
;AMLVLVIFTVTDRRNPEAPQILTAGYIGLTVTLLISLLGPLTMACFNPARDFAPRLFSSLAGWGSVPFTANGPLGWWVVYLVAPVAGGLLGGALHRHLIGRALEAE
;
A
#
# COMPACT_ATOMS: atom_id res chain seq x y z
N ALA A 1 -2.63 2.50 -4.69
CA ALA A 1 -3.77 3.43 -4.75
C ALA A 1 -4.78 3.13 -3.66
N MET A 2 -5.49 2.00 -3.74
CA MET A 2 -6.63 1.71 -2.86
C MET A 2 -6.32 1.80 -1.36
N LEU A 3 -5.20 1.23 -0.90
CA LEU A 3 -4.83 1.27 0.52
C LEU A 3 -4.71 2.70 1.05
N VAL A 4 -3.97 3.57 0.36
CA VAL A 4 -3.79 4.98 0.79
C VAL A 4 -5.08 5.77 0.66
N LEU A 5 -5.87 5.53 -0.39
CA LEU A 5 -7.20 6.13 -0.55
C LEU A 5 -8.06 5.83 0.68
N VAL A 6 -8.21 4.56 1.05
CA VAL A 6 -9.01 4.16 2.21
C VAL A 6 -8.44 4.76 3.50
N ILE A 7 -7.11 4.67 3.73
CA ILE A 7 -6.46 5.25 4.91
C ILE A 7 -6.88 6.72 5.06
N PHE A 8 -6.76 7.52 4.00
CA PHE A 8 -7.15 8.93 4.07
C PHE A 8 -8.65 9.11 4.28
N THR A 9 -9.51 8.37 3.57
CA THR A 9 -10.96 8.48 3.75
C THR A 9 -11.42 8.18 5.17
N VAL A 10 -10.82 7.18 5.84
CA VAL A 10 -11.22 6.78 7.21
C VAL A 10 -10.50 7.57 8.31
N THR A 11 -9.48 8.35 7.98
CA THR A 11 -8.75 9.21 8.93
C THR A 11 -9.03 10.70 8.74
N ASP A 12 -9.69 11.10 7.66
CA ASP A 12 -10.11 12.49 7.44
C ASP A 12 -11.18 12.88 8.45
N ARG A 13 -10.84 13.84 9.33
CA ARG A 13 -11.75 14.34 10.38
C ARG A 13 -12.93 15.15 9.83
N ARG A 14 -12.86 15.57 8.57
CA ARG A 14 -13.96 16.26 7.88
C ARG A 14 -15.02 15.29 7.38
N ASN A 15 -14.70 14.00 7.30
CA ASN A 15 -15.65 12.97 6.91
C ASN A 15 -16.50 12.56 8.12
N PRO A 16 -17.80 12.92 8.18
CA PRO A 16 -18.65 12.56 9.31
C PRO A 16 -18.89 11.05 9.42
N GLU A 17 -18.77 10.32 8.30
CA GLU A 17 -18.92 8.87 8.23
C GLU A 17 -17.62 8.11 8.58
N ALA A 18 -16.54 8.83 8.93
CA ALA A 18 -15.29 8.18 9.30
C ALA A 18 -15.45 7.39 10.62
N PRO A 19 -15.10 6.09 10.65
CA PRO A 19 -15.36 5.24 11.80
C PRO A 19 -14.34 5.51 12.91
N GLN A 20 -14.64 6.42 13.85
CA GLN A 20 -13.70 6.91 14.86
C GLN A 20 -13.04 5.82 15.72
N ILE A 21 -13.80 4.80 16.12
CA ILE A 21 -13.29 3.69 16.97
C ILE A 21 -12.67 2.59 16.11
N LEU A 22 -13.18 2.38 14.89
CA LEU A 22 -12.82 1.24 14.04
C LEU A 22 -11.86 1.59 12.91
N THR A 23 -11.29 2.79 12.86
CA THR A 23 -10.34 3.23 11.81
C THR A 23 -9.27 2.17 11.53
N ALA A 24 -8.62 1.66 12.58
CA ALA A 24 -7.60 0.61 12.44
C ALA A 24 -8.17 -0.70 11.88
N GLY A 25 -9.38 -1.06 12.30
CA GLY A 25 -10.09 -2.25 11.79
C GLY A 25 -10.41 -2.16 10.29
N TYR A 26 -10.85 -0.99 9.81
CA TYR A 26 -11.12 -0.75 8.39
C TYR A 26 -9.84 -0.81 7.55
N ILE A 27 -8.74 -0.22 8.03
CA ILE A 27 -7.44 -0.31 7.37
C ILE A 27 -6.97 -1.78 7.33
N GLY A 28 -7.08 -2.50 8.44
CA GLY A 28 -6.74 -3.92 8.51
C GLY A 28 -7.56 -4.77 7.55
N LEU A 29 -8.88 -4.60 7.53
CA LEU A 29 -9.77 -5.30 6.60
C LEU A 29 -9.44 -4.98 5.14
N THR A 30 -9.10 -3.74 4.83
CA THR A 30 -8.67 -3.33 3.49
C THR A 30 -7.41 -4.07 3.08
N VAL A 31 -6.40 -4.13 3.96
CA VAL A 31 -5.18 -4.89 3.70
C VAL A 31 -5.50 -6.38 3.51
N THR A 32 -6.35 -6.96 4.35
CA THR A 32 -6.79 -8.36 4.23
C THR A 32 -7.43 -8.65 2.87
N LEU A 33 -8.38 -7.82 2.44
CA LEU A 33 -9.04 -7.99 1.15
C LEU A 33 -8.07 -7.86 -0.01
N LEU A 34 -7.20 -6.85 0.03
CA LEU A 34 -6.18 -6.64 -1.00
C LEU A 34 -5.19 -7.81 -1.07
N ILE A 35 -4.78 -8.38 0.06
CA ILE A 35 -3.91 -9.57 0.09
C ILE A 35 -4.64 -10.80 -0.46
N SER A 36 -5.88 -11.05 -0.04
CA SER A 36 -6.66 -12.19 -0.52
C SER A 36 -6.87 -12.16 -2.03
N LEU A 37 -7.03 -10.97 -2.63
CA LEU A 37 -7.29 -10.80 -4.06
C LEU A 37 -5.99 -10.70 -4.89
N LEU A 38 -5.00 -9.95 -4.42
CA LEU A 38 -3.81 -9.59 -5.21
C LEU A 38 -2.55 -10.35 -4.77
N GLY A 39 -2.59 -11.04 -3.63
CA GLY A 39 -1.52 -11.87 -3.09
C GLY A 39 -1.05 -12.94 -4.08
N PRO A 40 -1.95 -13.71 -4.72
CA PRO A 40 -1.56 -14.71 -5.72
C PRO A 40 -0.83 -14.14 -6.94
N LEU A 41 -0.95 -12.84 -7.22
CA LEU A 41 -0.32 -12.19 -8.39
C LEU A 41 1.07 -11.62 -8.07
N THR A 42 1.22 -10.98 -6.91
CA THR A 42 2.42 -10.17 -6.58
C THR A 42 2.81 -10.22 -5.10
N MET A 43 2.28 -11.19 -4.34
CA MET A 43 2.40 -11.24 -2.88
C MET A 43 1.81 -10.00 -2.16
N ALA A 44 1.05 -9.17 -2.88
CA ALA A 44 0.38 -7.98 -2.34
C ALA A 44 1.30 -7.06 -1.52
N CYS A 45 2.53 -6.84 -2.00
CA CYS A 45 3.45 -5.95 -1.33
C CYS A 45 3.10 -4.48 -1.62
N PHE A 46 2.50 -3.82 -0.63
CA PHE A 46 2.09 -2.41 -0.71
C PHE A 46 3.06 -1.46 0.01
N ASN A 47 4.19 -1.96 0.53
CA ASN A 47 5.13 -1.19 1.34
C ASN A 47 6.59 -1.51 0.94
N PRO A 48 7.33 -0.53 0.39
CA PRO A 48 8.72 -0.73 0.00
C PRO A 48 9.64 -1.21 1.12
N ALA A 49 9.48 -0.68 2.35
CA ALA A 49 10.30 -1.09 3.49
C ALA A 49 10.03 -2.55 3.89
N ARG A 50 8.78 -3.01 3.75
CA ARG A 50 8.34 -4.38 4.05
C ARG A 50 8.91 -5.42 3.09
N ASP A 51 9.43 -5.00 1.94
CA ASP A 51 10.06 -5.85 0.92
C ASP A 51 11.58 -5.68 0.88
N PHE A 52 12.07 -4.44 0.79
CA PHE A 52 13.49 -4.18 0.60
C PHE A 52 14.36 -4.62 1.77
N ALA A 53 13.95 -4.30 3.01
CA ALA A 53 14.77 -4.62 4.18
C ALA A 53 14.91 -6.14 4.39
N PRO A 54 13.84 -6.96 4.31
CA PRO A 54 13.98 -8.41 4.31
C PRO A 54 14.83 -8.96 3.17
N ARG A 55 14.73 -8.42 1.95
CA ARG A 55 15.57 -8.86 0.82
C ARG A 55 17.06 -8.60 1.08
N LEU A 56 17.38 -7.40 1.53
CA LEU A 56 18.75 -7.02 1.87
C LEU A 56 19.29 -7.92 2.97
N PHE A 57 18.52 -8.11 4.04
CA PHE A 57 18.90 -9.00 5.13
C PHE A 57 19.13 -10.43 4.63
N SER A 58 18.21 -11.01 3.86
CA SER A 58 18.36 -12.37 3.31
C SER A 58 19.61 -12.50 2.44
N SER A 59 19.91 -11.50 1.61
CA SER A 59 21.12 -11.48 0.78
C SER A 59 22.39 -11.53 1.63
N LEU A 60 22.45 -10.71 2.69
CA LEU A 60 23.54 -10.72 3.67
C LEU A 60 23.61 -12.00 4.51
N ALA A 61 22.47 -12.66 4.75
CA ALA A 61 22.36 -13.93 5.46
C ALA A 61 22.72 -15.16 4.61
N GLY A 62 23.44 -14.95 3.49
CA GLY A 62 23.97 -16.04 2.66
C GLY A 62 23.10 -16.45 1.47
N TRP A 63 21.96 -15.78 1.23
CA TRP A 63 21.14 -16.06 0.04
C TRP A 63 21.67 -15.39 -1.24
N GLY A 64 22.74 -14.60 -1.14
CA GLY A 64 23.38 -13.98 -2.31
C GLY A 64 22.41 -13.09 -3.08
N SER A 65 22.33 -13.26 -4.40
CA SER A 65 21.47 -12.43 -5.26
C SER A 65 20.03 -12.92 -5.38
N VAL A 66 19.68 -14.09 -4.81
CA VAL A 66 18.36 -14.73 -4.97
C VAL A 66 17.19 -13.79 -4.64
N PRO A 67 17.22 -13.02 -3.52
CA PRO A 67 16.12 -12.11 -3.21
C PRO A 67 15.90 -11.01 -4.24
N PHE A 68 16.86 -10.72 -5.11
CA PHE A 68 16.78 -9.66 -6.12
C PHE A 68 16.53 -10.20 -7.54
N THR A 69 16.64 -11.51 -7.77
CA THR A 69 16.45 -12.13 -9.09
C THR A 69 15.22 -13.04 -9.18
N ALA A 70 14.69 -13.51 -8.04
CA ALA A 70 13.58 -14.47 -7.99
C ALA A 70 12.28 -14.01 -8.69
N ASN A 71 12.09 -12.70 -8.87
CA ASN A 71 10.91 -12.13 -9.54
C ASN A 71 11.27 -11.45 -10.88
N GLY A 72 12.32 -11.95 -11.55
CA GLY A 72 12.89 -11.33 -12.74
C GLY A 72 13.70 -10.06 -12.43
N PRO A 73 14.34 -9.47 -13.46
CA PRO A 73 15.29 -8.37 -13.27
C PRO A 73 14.63 -7.05 -12.80
N LEU A 74 13.34 -6.88 -13.06
CA LEU A 74 12.59 -5.65 -12.75
C LEU A 74 11.67 -5.79 -11.54
N GLY A 75 11.34 -7.01 -11.11
CA GLY A 75 10.28 -7.24 -10.14
C GLY A 75 10.52 -6.56 -8.80
N TRP A 76 11.73 -6.68 -8.24
CA TRP A 76 12.01 -6.17 -6.91
C TRP A 76 11.93 -4.64 -6.82
N TRP A 77 12.38 -3.90 -7.83
CA TRP A 77 12.45 -2.44 -7.76
C TRP A 77 11.25 -1.76 -8.41
N VAL A 78 10.76 -2.23 -9.58
CA VAL A 78 9.60 -1.61 -10.23
C VAL A 78 8.33 -1.93 -9.46
N VAL A 79 8.08 -3.22 -9.20
CA VAL A 79 6.81 -3.69 -8.64
C VAL A 79 6.72 -3.43 -7.14
N TYR A 80 7.83 -3.55 -6.40
CA TYR A 80 7.80 -3.48 -4.93
C TYR A 80 8.42 -2.22 -4.31
N LEU A 81 9.17 -1.40 -5.06
CA LEU A 81 9.60 -0.06 -4.60
C LEU A 81 8.82 1.06 -5.30
N VAL A 82 8.87 1.14 -6.62
CA VAL A 82 8.32 2.29 -7.37
C VAL A 82 6.80 2.26 -7.41
N ALA A 83 6.18 1.14 -7.78
CA ALA A 83 4.74 1.04 -7.93
C ALA A 83 3.95 1.31 -6.63
N PRO A 84 4.38 0.86 -5.43
CA PRO A 84 3.67 1.20 -4.19
C PRO A 84 3.74 2.69 -3.86
N VAL A 85 4.88 3.35 -4.10
CA VAL A 85 5.02 4.80 -3.89
C VAL A 85 4.15 5.58 -4.86
N ALA A 86 4.27 5.30 -6.17
CA ALA A 86 3.44 5.93 -7.19
C ALA A 86 1.94 5.69 -6.94
N GLY A 87 1.59 4.46 -6.58
CA GLY A 87 0.24 4.10 -6.21
C GLY A 87 -0.25 4.81 -4.95
N GLY A 88 0.61 5.04 -3.95
CA GLY A 88 0.28 5.79 -2.75
C GLY A 88 -0.01 7.25 -3.05
N LEU A 89 0.86 7.90 -3.83
CA LEU A 89 0.65 9.27 -4.31
C LEU A 89 -0.67 9.41 -5.09
N LEU A 90 -0.94 8.47 -6.01
CA LEU A 90 -2.20 8.44 -6.75
C LEU A 90 -3.41 8.26 -5.81
N GLY A 91 -3.32 7.36 -4.83
CA GLY A 91 -4.39 7.17 -3.84
C GLY A 91 -4.68 8.45 -3.05
N GLY A 92 -3.64 9.17 -2.64
CA GLY A 92 -3.76 10.45 -1.97
C GLY A 92 -4.36 11.55 -2.84
N ALA A 93 -3.95 11.62 -4.11
CA ALA A 93 -4.51 12.54 -5.09
C ALA A 93 -6.01 12.26 -5.33
N LEU A 94 -6.40 10.99 -5.47
CA LEU A 94 -7.80 10.59 -5.61
C LEU A 94 -8.63 10.99 -4.39
N HIS A 95 -8.12 10.75 -3.17
CA HIS A 95 -8.79 11.21 -1.96
C HIS A 95 -8.99 12.72 -2.00
N ARG A 96 -7.92 13.49 -2.23
CA ARG A 96 -7.98 14.96 -2.23
C ARG A 96 -8.98 15.51 -3.25
N HIS A 97 -8.99 14.98 -4.47
CA HIS A 97 -9.74 15.58 -5.57
C HIS A 97 -11.18 15.06 -5.70
N LEU A 98 -11.45 13.83 -5.27
CA LEU A 98 -12.77 13.22 -5.43
C LEU A 98 -13.58 13.20 -4.13
N ILE A 99 -12.92 13.00 -2.98
CA ILE A 99 -13.59 12.88 -1.67
C ILE A 99 -13.42 14.17 -0.87
N GLY A 100 -12.18 14.61 -0.65
CA GLY A 100 -11.87 15.78 0.15
C GLY A 100 -12.55 17.06 -0.35
N ARG A 101 -12.64 17.26 -1.67
CA ARG A 101 -13.37 18.40 -2.25
C ARG A 101 -14.88 18.33 -2.03
N ALA A 102 -15.47 17.14 -2.01
CA ALA A 102 -16.90 16.99 -1.73
C ALA A 102 -17.20 17.32 -0.26
N LEU A 103 -16.32 16.88 0.65
CA LEU A 103 -16.41 17.18 2.09
C LEU A 103 -16.16 18.66 2.43
N GLU A 104 -15.50 19.42 1.56
CA GLU A 104 -15.31 20.88 1.73
C GLU A 104 -16.51 21.70 1.24
N ALA A 105 -17.37 21.10 0.40
CA ALA A 105 -18.55 21.77 -0.15
C ALA A 105 -19.80 21.66 0.75
N GLU A 106 -19.73 20.82 1.79
CA GLU A 106 -20.73 20.65 2.85
C GLU A 106 -20.34 21.44 4.11
#